data_AF-A0A8G2J5U4-F1
#
_entry.id   AF-A0A8G2J5U4-F1
#
_cell.length_a   1.000
_cell.length_b   1.000
_cell.length_c   1.000
_cell.angle_alpha   90.00
_cell.angle_beta   90.00
_cell.angle_gamma   90.00
#
_symmetry.space_group_name_H-M   'P 1'
#
loop_
_entity.id
_entity.type
_entity.pdbx_description
1 polymer ?
#
loop_
_entity_poly.entity_id
_entity_poly.type
_entity_poly.pdbx_seq_one_letter_code
_entity_poly.pdbx_strand_id
1 'polypeptide(L)' 'MERRFYVLKQIMEITGFSRTHLYNEHSRGKLVFKKAGGRTVVMVEDFERWIGSFHDVASTKAA' A
#
# COMPACT_ATOMS: atom_id res chain seq x y z
N MET A 1 15.97 -11.96 -9.28
CA MET A 1 14.94 -11.18 -9.98
C MET A 1 14.25 -10.32 -8.93
N GLU A 2 14.37 -8.99 -9.00
CA GLU A 2 13.75 -8.10 -8.01
C GLU A 2 12.22 -8.10 -8.13
N ARG A 3 11.52 -8.07 -6.99
CA ARG A 3 10.06 -7.95 -6.95
C ARG A 3 9.68 -6.55 -7.43
N ARG A 4 8.80 -6.45 -8.42
CA ARG A 4 8.36 -5.15 -8.98
C ARG A 4 6.99 -4.69 -8.49
N PHE A 5 6.19 -5.60 -7.94
CA PHE A 5 4.86 -5.31 -7.43
C PHE A 5 4.43 -6.30 -6.34
N TYR A 6 3.42 -5.91 -5.57
CA TYR A 6 2.68 -6.76 -4.65
C TYR A 6 1.24 -6.96 -5.13
N VAL A 7 0.69 -8.16 -4.96
CA VAL A 7 -0.77 -8.36 -5.03
C VAL A 7 -1.41 -7.99 -3.69
N LEU A 8 -2.70 -7.66 -3.70
CA LEU A 8 -3.42 -7.25 -2.47
C LEU A 8 -3.25 -8.24 -1.31
N LYS A 9 -3.27 -9.55 -1.58
CA LYS A 9 -3.06 -10.58 -0.56
C LYS A 9 -1.72 -10.41 0.18
N GLN A 10 -0.64 -10.14 -0.56
CA GLN A 10 0.68 -9.94 0.02
C GLN A 10 0.73 -8.66 0.87
N ILE A 11 0.07 -7.59 0.42
CA ILE A 11 -0.01 -6.33 1.18
C ILE A 11 -0.73 -6.57 2.51
N MET A 12 -1.84 -7.32 2.49
CA MET A 12 -2.56 -7.70 3.71
C MET A 12 -1.68 -8.51 4.66
N GLU A 13 -0.92 -9.48 4.14
CA GLU A 13 0.01 -10.29 4.95
C GLU A 13 1.15 -9.47 5.55
N ILE A 14 1.69 -8.50 4.80
CA ILE A 14 2.81 -7.65 5.25
C ILE A 14 2.34 -6.62 6.29
N THR A 15 1.19 -6.00 6.06
CA THR A 15 0.74 -4.84 6.86
C THR A 15 -0.28 -5.18 7.93
N GLY A 16 -0.93 -6.34 7.84
CA GLY A 16 -2.09 -6.71 8.67
C GLY A 16 -3.38 -5.96 8.30
N PHE A 17 -3.36 -5.04 7.33
CA PHE A 17 -4.57 -4.31 6.95
C PHE A 17 -5.57 -5.20 6.21
N SER A 18 -6.86 -4.94 6.45
CA SER A 18 -7.93 -5.63 5.74
C SER A 18 -8.02 -5.17 4.29
N ARG A 19 -8.59 -6.01 3.43
CA ARG A 19 -8.85 -5.66 2.03
C ARG A 19 -9.67 -4.37 1.90
N THR A 20 -10.69 -4.20 2.75
CA THR A 20 -11.53 -3.00 2.77
C THR A 20 -10.71 -1.75 3.08
N HIS A 21 -9.79 -1.83 4.03
CA HIS A 21 -8.89 -0.71 4.33
C HIS A 21 -8.06 -0.32 3.10
N LEU A 22 -7.47 -1.29 2.39
CA LEU A 22 -6.70 -1.01 1.17
C LEU A 22 -7.54 -0.32 0.08
N TYR A 23 -8.79 -0.76 -0.13
CA TYR A 23 -9.70 -0.09 -1.07
C TYR A 23 -10.10 1.32 -0.62
N ASN A 24 -10.23 1.57 0.69
CA ASN A 24 -10.47 2.91 1.22
C ASN A 24 -9.25 3.83 1.02
N GLU A 25 -8.03 3.33 1.23
CA GLU A 25 -6.82 4.12 0.93
C GLU A 25 -6.69 4.41 -0.56
N HIS A 26 -7.10 3.47 -1.41
CA HIS A 26 -7.20 3.70 -2.85
C HIS A 26 -8.24 4.77 -3.22
N SER A 27 -9.46 4.70 -2.67
CA SER A 27 -10.50 5.70 -2.95
C SER A 27 -10.12 7.11 -2.45
N ARG A 28 -9.28 7.19 -1.42
CA ARG A 28 -8.68 8.44 -0.91
C ARG A 28 -7.46 8.92 -1.73
N GLY A 29 -7.07 8.19 -2.77
CA GLY A 29 -5.90 8.51 -3.61
C GLY A 29 -4.55 8.26 -2.94
N LYS A 30 -4.52 7.61 -1.77
CA LYS A 30 -3.30 7.34 -1.01
C LYS A 30 -2.56 6.09 -1.47
N LEU A 31 -3.28 5.14 -2.06
CA LEU A 31 -2.73 3.88 -2.55
C LEU A 31 -3.12 3.64 -4.01
N VAL A 32 -2.12 3.41 -4.86
CA VAL A 32 -2.35 3.26 -6.32
C VAL A 32 -2.51 1.80 -6.69
N PHE A 33 -3.67 1.45 -7.24
CA PHE A 33 -3.94 0.12 -7.78
C PHE A 33 -3.76 0.09 -9.29
N LYS A 34 -3.07 -0.95 -9.78
CA LYS A 34 -2.89 -1.22 -11.21
C LYS A 34 -3.42 -2.62 -11.54
N LYS A 35 -3.67 -2.87 -12.83
CA LYS A 35 -4.07 -4.19 -13.32
C LYS A 35 -2.92 -4.85 -14.08
N ALA A 36 -2.57 -6.07 -13.72
CA ALA A 36 -1.57 -6.87 -14.42
C ALA A 36 -2.00 -8.34 -14.42
N GLY A 37 -2.12 -8.95 -15.61
CA GLY A 37 -2.53 -10.36 -15.75
C GLY A 37 -3.84 -10.70 -15.03
N GLY A 38 -4.83 -9.79 -15.08
CA GLY A 38 -6.12 -9.96 -14.41
C GLY A 38 -6.13 -9.73 -12.89
N ARG A 39 -4.97 -9.43 -12.27
CA ARG A 39 -4.86 -9.17 -10.84
C ARG A 39 -4.73 -7.69 -10.54
N THR A 40 -5.25 -7.26 -9.38
CA THR A 40 -4.94 -5.95 -8.81
C THR A 40 -3.56 -6.03 -8.14
N VAL A 41 -2.67 -5.13 -8.55
CA VAL A 41 -1.30 -5.03 -8.06
C VAL A 41 -0.99 -3.61 -7.59
N VAL A 42 -0.01 -3.47 -6.72
CA VAL A 42 0.59 -2.21 -6.30
C VAL A 42 2.07 -2.27 -6.59
N MET A 43 2.63 -1.26 -7.26
CA MET A 43 4.07 -1.22 -7.52
C MET A 43 4.82 -1.07 -6.21
N VAL A 44 6.04 -1.61 -6.13
CA VAL A 44 6.85 -1.52 -4.89
C VAL A 44 7.03 -0.07 -4.45
N GLU A 45 7.37 0.83 -5.38
CA GLU A 45 7.56 2.26 -5.08
C GLU A 45 6.28 2.92 -4.53
N ASP A 46 5.11 2.60 -5.09
CA ASP A 46 3.82 3.13 -4.63
C ASP A 46 3.49 2.61 -3.22
N PHE A 47 3.79 1.34 -2.95
CA PHE A 47 3.61 0.73 -1.64
C PHE A 47 4.55 1.33 -0.59
N GLU A 48 5.83 1.53 -0.92
CA GLU A 48 6.81 2.13 -0.02
C GLU A 48 6.47 3.58 0.33
N ARG A 49 6.01 4.37 -0.65
CA ARG A 49 5.52 5.74 -0.39
C ARG A 49 4.31 5.73 0.54
N TRP A 50 3.36 4.82 0.31
CA TRP A 50 2.18 4.71 1.16
C TRP A 50 2.54 4.30 2.58
N ILE A 51 3.39 3.27 2.77
CA ILE A 51 3.79 2.83 4.12
C ILE A 51 4.64 3.88 4.85
N GLY A 52 5.52 4.58 4.13
CA GLY A 52 6.32 5.68 4.67
C GLY A 52 5.46 6.81 5.23
N SER A 53 4.31 7.08 4.61
CA SER A 53 3.38 8.12 5.09
C SER A 53 2.83 7.87 6.50
N PHE A 54 2.86 6.64 7.03
CA PHE A 54 2.45 6.36 8.40
C PHE A 54 3.54 6.70 9.42
N HIS A 55 4.81 6.67 9.02
CA HIS A 55 5.95 7.00 9.90
C HIS A 55 6.08 8.51 10.10
N ASP A 56 5.81 9.32 9.07
CA ASP A 56 5.86 10.79 9.19
C ASP A 56 4.80 11.34 10.17
N VAL A 57 3.64 10.67 10.26
CA VAL A 57 2.55 11.06 11.18
C VAL A 57 2.90 10.75 12.64
N ALA A 58 3.78 9.79 12.91
CA ALA A 58 4.22 9.47 14.27
C ALA A 58 5.16 10.55 14.85
N SER A 59 5.93 11.24 14.02
CA SER A 59 6.85 12.30 14.46
C SER A 59 6.14 13.62 14.81
N THR A 60 4.91 13.85 14.33
CA THR A 60 4.19 15.12 14.57
C THR A 60 3.45 15.14 15.92
N LYS A 61 3.33 14.01 16.63
CA LYS A 61 2.69 13.94 17.96
C LYS A 61 3.66 14.09 19.14
N ALA A 62 4.93 14.36 18.88
CA ALA A 62 5.96 14.50 19.91
C ALA A 62 6.50 15.94 20.09
N ALA A 63 5.77 16.94 19.58
CA ALA A 63 6.12 18.36 19.73
C ALA A 63 5.03 19.11 20.53
#